data_AF-A0A1V5E3F9-F1
#
_entry.id   AF-A0A1V5E3F9-F1
#
_cell.length_a   1.000
_cell.length_b   1.000
_cell.length_c   1.000
_cell.angle_alpha   90.00
_cell.angle_beta   90.00
_cell.angle_gamma   90.00
#
_symmetry.space_group_name_H-M   'P 1'
#
loop_
_entity.id
_entity.type
_entity.pdbx_description
1 polymer ?
#
loop_
_entity_poly.entity_id
_entity_poly.type
_entity_poly.pdbx_seq_one_letter_code
_entity_poly.pdbx_strand_id
1 'polypeptide(L)'
;MILQRIRSALGWCALLNLCLLLVWFSAFTLAHSEIYSFHGRWFHLSVETFDAIHYTGMALFKIGIWLFNLTPWLVLHIAGRRV
;
A
#
# COMPACT_ATOMS: atom_id res chain seq x y z
N MET A 1 -23.15 -13.92 -8.96
CA MET A 1 -23.37 -12.51 -8.54
C MET A 1 -22.50 -12.08 -7.35
N ILE A 2 -22.66 -12.60 -6.12
CA ILE A 2 -21.90 -12.09 -4.95
C ILE A 2 -20.39 -12.36 -5.02
N LEU A 3 -19.99 -13.58 -5.40
CA LEU A 3 -18.57 -13.94 -5.55
C LEU A 3 -17.87 -13.09 -6.60
N GLN A 4 -18.55 -12.80 -7.72
CA GLN A 4 -18.04 -11.92 -8.77
C GLN A 4 -17.85 -10.48 -8.28
N ARG A 5 -18.78 -9.97 -7.47
CA ARG A 5 -18.66 -8.63 -6.85
C ARG A 5 -17.50 -8.57 -5.87
N ILE A 6 -17.35 -9.57 -5.00
CA ILE A 6 -16.23 -9.67 -4.04
C ILE A 6 -14.89 -9.75 -4.80
N ARG A 7 -14.81 -10.61 -5.83
CA ARG A 7 -13.63 -10.73 -6.68
C ARG A 7 -13.29 -9.41 -7.36
N SER A 8 -14.28 -8.70 -7.91
CA SER A 8 -14.06 -7.39 -8.52
C SER A 8 -13.59 -6.35 -7.50
N ALA A 9 -14.21 -6.32 -6.32
CA ALA A 9 -13.85 -5.39 -5.25
C ALA A 9 -12.41 -5.61 -4.77
N LEU A 10 -12.02 -6.85 -4.46
CA LEU A 10 -10.66 -7.19 -4.04
C LEU A 10 -9.60 -6.81 -5.10
N GLY A 11 -9.93 -6.96 -6.38
CA GLY A 11 -9.06 -6.55 -7.48
C GLY A 11 -8.85 -5.05 -7.54
N TRP A 12 -9.94 -4.26 -7.45
CA TRP A 12 -9.85 -2.80 -7.39
C TRP A 12 -9.16 -2.30 -6.12
N CYS A 13 -9.39 -2.94 -4.97
CA CYS A 13 -8.67 -2.62 -3.74
C CYS A 13 -7.18 -2.90 -3.88
N ALA A 14 -6.78 -4.04 -4.48
CA ALA A 14 -5.37 -4.34 -4.72
C ALA A 14 -4.72 -3.30 -5.64
N LEU A 15 -5.39 -2.94 -6.75
CA LEU A 15 -4.90 -1.94 -7.70
C LEU A 15 -4.75 -0.56 -7.06
N LEU A 16 -5.82 -0.06 -6.42
CA LEU A 16 -5.81 1.28 -5.82
C LEU A 16 -4.79 1.39 -4.69
N ASN A 17 -4.69 0.37 -3.82
CA ASN A 17 -3.70 0.40 -2.76
C ASN A 17 -2.27 0.29 -3.31
N LEU A 18 -2.04 -0.45 -4.41
CA LEU A 18 -0.73 -0.47 -5.06
C LEU A 18 -0.38 0.89 -5.67
N CYS A 19 -1.34 1.55 -6.33
CA CYS A 19 -1.16 2.93 -6.82
C CYS A 19 -0.85 3.89 -5.68
N LEU A 20 -1.55 3.79 -4.54
CA LEU A 20 -1.28 4.61 -3.37
C LEU A 20 0.12 4.36 -2.80
N LEU A 21 0.55 3.10 -2.72
CA LEU A 21 1.90 2.74 -2.30
C LEU A 21 2.96 3.33 -3.25
N LEU A 22 2.72 3.29 -4.55
CA LEU A 22 3.63 3.87 -5.56
C LEU A 22 3.68 5.41 -5.46
N VAL A 23 2.55 6.07 -5.23
CA VAL A 23 2.51 7.52 -5.00
C VAL A 23 3.27 7.87 -3.73
N TRP A 24 3.06 7.15 -2.63
CA TRP A 24 3.79 7.34 -1.39
C TRP A 24 5.30 7.16 -1.60
N PHE A 25 5.71 6.06 -2.22
CA PHE A 25 7.11 5.79 -2.54
C PHE A 25 7.73 6.88 -3.44
N SER A 26 7.02 7.30 -4.49
CA SER A 26 7.50 8.33 -5.41
C SER A 26 7.62 9.69 -4.72
N ALA A 27 6.63 10.07 -3.92
CA ALA A 27 6.68 11.29 -3.14
C ALA A 27 7.87 11.25 -2.18
N PHE A 28 8.03 10.16 -1.43
CA PHE A 28 9.11 10.01 -0.44
C PHE A 28 10.51 10.02 -1.09
N THR A 29 10.67 9.41 -2.26
CA THR A 29 11.99 9.35 -2.94
C THR A 29 12.33 10.60 -3.74
N LEU A 30 11.35 11.25 -4.38
CA LEU A 30 11.58 12.42 -5.24
C LEU A 30 11.50 13.75 -4.49
N ALA A 31 10.71 13.82 -3.41
CA ALA A 31 10.46 15.04 -2.66
C ALA A 31 10.80 14.86 -1.16
N HIS A 32 11.82 14.06 -0.87
CA HIS A 32 12.22 13.71 0.50
C HIS A 32 12.41 14.94 1.41
N SER A 33 13.21 15.91 0.99
CA SER A 33 13.51 17.13 1.75
C SER A 33 12.26 17.96 2.04
N GLU A 34 11.36 18.08 1.06
CA GLU A 34 10.13 18.84 1.18
C GLU A 34 9.16 18.16 2.16
N ILE A 35 9.02 16.84 2.07
CA ILE A 35 8.16 16.06 2.97
C ILE A 35 8.73 16.07 4.38
N TYR A 36 10.05 15.94 4.55
CA TYR A 36 10.72 16.03 5.85
C TYR A 36 10.54 17.41 6.48
N SER A 37 10.79 18.48 5.73
CA SER A 37 10.59 19.86 6.18
C SER A 37 9.12 20.13 6.54
N PHE A 38 8.20 19.63 5.74
CA PHE A 38 6.75 19.72 6.00
C PHE A 38 6.39 19.05 7.33
N HIS A 39 6.79 17.80 7.55
CA HIS A 39 6.48 17.05 8.77
C HIS A 39 7.24 17.58 10.01
N GLY A 40 8.46 18.09 9.80
CA GLY A 40 9.29 18.69 10.85
C GLY A 40 8.66 19.87 11.55
N ARG A 41 7.67 20.53 10.93
CA ARG A 41 6.87 21.60 11.56
C ARG A 41 5.96 21.11 12.68
N TRP A 42 5.57 19.84 12.68
CA TRP A 42 4.70 19.25 13.72
C TRP A 42 5.45 18.32 14.65
N PHE A 43 6.53 17.69 14.19
CA PHE A 43 7.26 16.66 14.94
C PHE A 43 8.77 16.89 14.89
N HIS A 44 9.43 16.85 16.04
CA HIS A 44 10.89 16.78 16.09
C HIS A 44 11.34 15.32 15.90
N LEU A 45 11.65 14.96 14.66
CA LEU A 45 12.19 13.66 14.29
C LEU A 45 13.58 13.85 13.67
N SER A 46 14.50 12.94 13.95
CA SER A 46 15.74 12.87 13.15
C SER A 46 15.42 12.35 11.75
N VAL A 47 16.30 12.63 10.78
CA VAL A 47 16.13 12.14 9.41
C VAL A 47 16.07 10.60 9.39
N GLU A 48 16.92 9.94 10.16
CA GLU A 48 16.99 8.47 10.22
C GLU A 48 15.69 7.88 10.79
N THR A 49 15.12 8.53 11.80
CA THR A 49 13.85 8.10 12.41
C THR A 49 12.70 8.31 11.44
N PHE A 50 12.67 9.47 10.77
CA PHE A 50 11.68 9.78 9.74
C PHE A 50 11.70 8.75 8.61
N ASP A 51 12.90 8.41 8.12
CA ASP A 51 13.12 7.42 7.06
C ASP A 51 12.69 6.03 7.49
N ALA A 52 13.08 5.62 8.69
CA ALA A 52 12.69 4.32 9.26
C ALA A 52 11.16 4.18 9.37
N ILE A 53 10.46 5.23 9.81
CA ILE A 53 8.99 5.24 9.91
C ILE A 53 8.35 5.11 8.53
N HIS A 54 8.81 5.87 7.54
CA HIS A 54 8.23 5.83 6.19
C HIS A 54 8.49 4.50 5.50
N TYR A 55 9.73 4.00 5.59
CA TYR A 55 10.10 2.71 5.02
C TYR A 55 9.32 1.55 5.67
N THR A 56 9.22 1.56 7.00
CA THR A 56 8.46 0.54 7.74
C THR A 56 6.97 0.65 7.44
N GLY A 57 6.42 1.86 7.36
CA GLY A 57 5.04 2.12 6.97
C GLY A 57 4.72 1.58 5.58
N MET A 58 5.58 1.86 4.59
CA MET A 58 5.45 1.30 3.24
C MET A 58 5.56 -0.23 3.22
N ALA A 59 6.47 -0.81 4.02
CA ALA A 59 6.62 -2.26 4.11
C ALA A 59 5.36 -2.93 4.69
N LEU A 60 4.84 -2.42 5.80
CA LEU A 60 3.60 -2.90 6.42
C LEU A 60 2.41 -2.72 5.49
N PHE A 61 2.29 -1.57 4.83
CA PHE A 61 1.22 -1.31 3.88
C PHE A 61 1.28 -2.29 2.70
N LYS A 62 2.48 -2.52 2.13
CA LYS A 62 2.71 -3.51 1.07
C LYS A 62 2.28 -4.91 1.50
N ILE A 63 2.66 -5.34 2.71
CA ILE A 63 2.25 -6.64 3.26
C ILE A 63 0.72 -6.70 3.43
N GLY A 64 0.09 -5.63 3.91
CA GLY A 64 -1.36 -5.52 4.02
C GLY A 64 -2.08 -5.66 2.67
N ILE A 65 -1.54 -5.06 1.61
CA ILE A 65 -2.05 -5.25 0.24
C ILE A 65 -2.02 -6.73 -0.15
N TRP A 66 -0.91 -7.41 0.12
CA TRP A 66 -0.77 -8.83 -0.21
C TRP A 66 -1.73 -9.73 0.57
N LEU A 67 -1.82 -9.54 1.89
CA LEU A 67 -2.63 -10.41 2.75
C LEU A 67 -4.13 -10.18 2.57
N PHE A 68 -4.58 -8.93 2.49
CA PHE A 68 -6.01 -8.61 2.54
C PHE A 68 -6.66 -8.39 1.17
N ASN A 69 -5.88 -8.10 0.11
CA ASN A 69 -6.43 -7.82 -1.21
C ASN A 69 -5.95 -8.82 -2.26
N LEU A 70 -4.63 -8.89 -2.49
CA LEU A 70 -4.08 -9.65 -3.60
C LEU A 70 -4.23 -11.17 -3.41
N THR A 71 -3.87 -11.70 -2.25
CA THR A 71 -3.96 -13.15 -1.98
C THR A 71 -5.41 -13.64 -2.07
N PRO A 72 -6.41 -12.99 -1.41
CA PRO A 72 -7.81 -13.38 -1.56
C PRO A 72 -8.30 -13.26 -3.00
N TRP A 73 -7.91 -12.21 -3.73
CA TRP A 73 -8.25 -12.04 -5.14
C TRP A 73 -7.72 -13.17 -6.04
N LEU A 74 -6.46 -13.58 -5.82
CA LEU A 74 -5.82 -14.69 -6.54
C LEU A 74 -6.51 -16.02 -6.22
N VAL A 75 -6.80 -16.29 -4.94
CA VAL A 75 -7.51 -17.50 -4.51
C VAL A 75 -8.87 -17.60 -5.21
N LEU A 76 -9.64 -16.51 -5.28
CA LEU A 76 -10.92 -16.49 -5.98
C LEU A 76 -10.79 -16.73 -7.50
N HIS A 77 -9.66 -16.33 -8.11
CA HIS A 77 -9.38 -16.62 -9.52
C HIS A 77 -8.96 -18.07 -9.77
N ILE A 78 -8.23 -18.68 -8.86
CA ILE A 78 -7.73 -20.05 -8.99
C ILE A 78 -8.84 -21.05 -8.64
N ALA A 79 -9.47 -20.89 -7.47
CA ALA A 79 -10.52 -21.79 -7.00
C ALA A 79 -11.81 -21.63 -7.81
N GLY A 80 -12.18 -20.40 -8.19
CA GLY A 80 -13.37 -20.12 -8.99
C GLY A 80 -13.27 -20.56 -10.47
N ARG A 81 -12.12 -21.09 -10.92
CA ARG A 81 -11.97 -21.75 -12.23
C ARG A 81 -12.20 -23.26 -12.18
N ARG A 82 -12.31 -23.84 -10.98
CA ARG A 82 -12.48 -25.30 -10.75
C ARG A 82 -13.91 -25.70 -10.38
N VAL A 83 -14.87 -24.79 -10.50
CA VAL A 83 -16.31 -25.02 -10.32
C VAL A 83 -17.00 -24.49 -11.57
#